data_AF-A0A9X9AK62-F1
#
_entry.id   AF-A0A9X9AK62-F1
#
_cell.length_a   1.000
_cell.length_b   1.000
_cell.length_c   1.000
_cell.angle_alpha   90.00
_cell.angle_beta   90.00
_cell.angle_gamma   90.00
#
_symmetry.space_group_name_H-M   'P 1'
#
loop_
_entity.id
_entity.type
_entity.pdbx_description
1 polymer ?
#
loop_
_entity_poly.entity_id
_entity_poly.type
_entity_poly.pdbx_seq_one_letter_code
_entity_poly.pdbx_strand_id
1 'polypeptide(L)'
;KFVMEELGEEVYEQDEPRGYFGAEEIYEYAKLHNTHIVNSGCTLGEQNLAKSFLRSGAKSYIGSIDYVDGNAALMFTIRLFYGVINHGKTLEEAFQEASLIDEETHTFRFYN
;
A
#
# COMPACT_ATOMS: atom_id res chain seq x y z
N LYS A 1 3.16 -13.10 -1.23
CA LYS A 1 4.51 -12.91 -1.83
C LYS A 1 4.30 -12.45 -3.26
N PHE A 2 4.95 -11.37 -3.66
CA PHE A 2 4.96 -10.89 -5.03
C PHE A 2 5.86 -11.81 -5.86
N VAL A 3 5.34 -12.27 -6.99
CA VAL A 3 6.14 -12.98 -7.99
C VAL A 3 6.80 -11.91 -8.84
N MET A 4 8.12 -11.79 -8.77
CA MET A 4 8.89 -11.03 -9.75
C MET A 4 9.46 -12.02 -10.75
N GLU A 5 9.34 -11.72 -12.04
CA GLU A 5 9.98 -12.51 -13.08
C GLU A 5 11.51 -12.40 -12.94
N GLU A 6 12.22 -13.48 -13.25
CA GLU A 6 13.69 -13.48 -13.26
C GLU A 6 14.16 -12.65 -14.46
N LEU A 7 14.91 -11.59 -14.18
CA LEU A 7 15.50 -10.72 -15.20
C LEU A 7 16.87 -11.26 -15.63
N GLY A 8 17.36 -10.85 -16.80
CA GLY A 8 18.74 -11.13 -17.20
C GLY A 8 19.73 -10.54 -16.20
N GLU A 9 20.86 -11.22 -15.95
CA GLU A 9 21.89 -10.77 -15.00
C GLU A 9 22.42 -9.36 -15.33
N GLU A 10 22.40 -8.98 -16.61
CA GLU A 10 22.76 -7.66 -17.10
C GLU A 10 21.79 -6.53 -16.71
N VAL A 11 20.59 -6.87 -16.20
CA VAL A 11 19.55 -5.92 -15.80
C VAL A 11 19.61 -5.60 -14.31
N TYR A 12 20.08 -6.54 -13.48
CA TYR A 12 20.08 -6.38 -12.03
C TYR A 12 21.14 -5.37 -11.55
N GLU A 13 20.75 -4.48 -10.65
CA GLU A 13 21.69 -3.70 -9.87
C GLU A 13 22.36 -4.56 -8.78
N GLN A 14 23.54 -4.14 -8.30
CA GLN A 14 24.38 -4.93 -7.38
C GLN A 14 23.66 -5.36 -6.09
N ASP A 15 22.72 -4.55 -5.60
CA ASP A 15 21.96 -4.79 -4.37
C ASP A 15 20.45 -4.96 -4.65
N GLU A 16 20.08 -5.34 -5.87
CA GLU A 16 18.68 -5.54 -6.24
C GLU A 16 18.17 -6.92 -5.76
N PRO A 17 17.00 -6.98 -5.08
CA PRO A 17 16.41 -8.23 -4.62
C PRO A 17 16.08 -9.15 -5.81
N ARG A 18 16.44 -10.43 -5.67
CA ARG A 18 16.19 -11.47 -6.69
C ARG A 18 15.05 -12.39 -6.28
N GLY A 19 14.25 -12.82 -7.25
CA GLY A 19 13.17 -13.79 -7.02
C GLY A 19 11.95 -13.21 -6.30
N TYR A 20 11.37 -13.98 -5.37
CA TYR A 20 10.15 -13.56 -4.69
C TYR A 20 10.38 -12.34 -3.82
N PHE A 21 9.46 -11.38 -3.89
CA PHE A 21 9.49 -10.18 -3.06
C PHE A 21 8.35 -10.22 -2.04
N GLY A 22 8.62 -10.00 -0.77
CA GLY A 22 7.66 -10.17 0.32
C GLY A 22 8.00 -9.31 1.52
N ALA A 23 7.41 -9.65 2.67
CA ALA A 23 7.56 -8.87 3.89
C ALA A 23 9.02 -8.78 4.37
N GLU A 24 9.83 -9.83 4.17
CA GLU A 24 11.24 -9.88 4.54
C GLU A 24 12.08 -9.01 3.61
N GLU A 25 11.84 -9.11 2.30
CA GLU A 25 12.55 -8.33 1.29
C GLU A 25 12.19 -6.83 1.37
N ILE A 26 10.93 -6.50 1.69
CA ILE A 26 10.54 -5.10 1.97
C ILE A 26 11.33 -4.55 3.17
N TYR A 27 11.49 -5.36 4.21
CA TYR A 27 12.24 -4.95 5.39
C TYR A 27 13.73 -4.71 5.07
N GLU A 28 14.32 -5.55 4.24
CA GLU A 28 15.74 -5.47 3.90
C GLU A 28 16.06 -4.36 2.89
N TYR A 29 15.26 -4.21 1.83
CA TYR A 29 15.62 -3.37 0.68
C TYR A 29 14.87 -2.03 0.62
N ALA A 30 13.69 -1.91 1.23
CA ALA A 30 12.88 -0.70 1.06
C ALA A 30 13.44 0.49 1.84
N LYS A 31 13.53 1.65 1.18
CA LYS A 31 13.98 2.92 1.76
C LYS A 31 12.88 3.96 1.59
N LEU A 32 11.91 3.97 2.50
CA LEU A 32 10.62 4.67 2.33
C LEU A 32 10.46 5.89 3.24
N HIS A 33 11.58 6.54 3.59
CA HIS A 33 11.59 7.62 4.57
C HIS A 33 10.53 8.68 4.28
N ASN A 34 9.65 8.92 5.26
CA ASN A 34 8.59 9.92 5.21
C ASN A 34 7.59 9.75 4.04
N THR A 35 7.39 8.51 3.58
CA THR A 35 6.48 8.18 2.47
C THR A 35 5.17 7.60 2.98
N HIS A 36 4.05 8.04 2.41
CA HIS A 36 2.74 7.42 2.63
C HIS A 36 2.49 6.36 1.55
N ILE A 37 2.19 5.12 1.94
CA ILE A 37 1.91 4.03 1.01
C ILE A 37 0.40 3.82 0.92
N VAL A 38 -0.14 3.81 -0.30
CA VAL A 38 -1.54 3.48 -0.58
C VAL A 38 -1.58 2.31 -1.55
N ASN A 39 -2.13 1.20 -1.10
CA ASN A 39 -2.23 -0.02 -1.88
C ASN A 39 -3.70 -0.31 -2.21
N SER A 40 -4.02 -0.39 -3.49
CA SER A 40 -5.38 -0.65 -3.99
C SER A 40 -5.64 -2.11 -4.36
N GLY A 41 -4.66 -3.01 -4.15
CA GLY A 41 -4.83 -4.44 -4.45
C GLY A 41 -5.49 -5.21 -3.30
N CYS A 42 -6.16 -6.30 -3.66
CA CYS A 42 -6.83 -7.22 -2.73
C CYS A 42 -5.84 -7.80 -1.71
N THR A 43 -6.28 -7.94 -0.46
CA THR A 43 -5.53 -8.58 0.66
C THR A 43 -4.19 -7.91 1.02
N LEU A 44 -3.84 -6.78 0.41
CA LEU A 44 -2.58 -6.10 0.69
C LEU A 44 -2.62 -5.23 1.96
N GLY A 45 -3.74 -5.22 2.68
CA GLY A 45 -3.89 -4.69 4.03
C GLY A 45 -3.40 -5.64 5.13
N GLU A 46 -2.87 -6.82 4.80
CA GLU A 46 -2.38 -7.77 5.79
C GLU A 46 -1.37 -7.15 6.77
N GLN A 47 -1.57 -7.39 8.07
CA GLN A 47 -0.86 -6.66 9.13
C GLN A 47 0.67 -6.83 9.07
N ASN A 48 1.14 -8.03 8.70
CA ASN A 48 2.57 -8.30 8.57
C ASN A 48 3.20 -7.51 7.43
N LEU A 49 2.47 -7.34 6.32
CA LEU A 49 2.94 -6.56 5.18
C LEU A 49 3.02 -5.07 5.54
N ALA A 50 1.97 -4.52 6.14
CA ALA A 50 1.95 -3.14 6.61
C ALA A 50 3.10 -2.85 7.59
N LYS A 51 3.36 -3.75 8.54
CA LYS A 51 4.48 -3.64 9.50
C LYS A 51 5.84 -3.59 8.81
N SER A 52 6.07 -4.37 7.74
CA SER A 52 7.31 -4.31 7.00
C SER A 52 7.53 -2.94 6.36
N PHE A 53 6.51 -2.38 5.69
CA PHE A 53 6.60 -1.04 5.11
C PHE A 53 6.88 0.05 6.15
N LEU A 54 6.18 0.02 7.28
CA LEU A 54 6.39 0.98 8.37
C LEU A 54 7.80 0.88 8.97
N ARG A 55 8.32 -0.35 9.18
CA ARG A 55 9.70 -0.56 9.66
C ARG A 55 10.74 -0.04 8.67
N SER A 56 10.46 -0.08 7.38
CA SER A 56 11.32 0.46 6.32
C SER A 56 11.22 1.99 6.17
N GLY A 57 10.57 2.68 7.11
CA GLY A 57 10.55 4.15 7.21
C GLY A 57 9.33 4.82 6.59
N ALA A 58 8.34 4.05 6.12
CA ALA A 58 7.06 4.62 5.68
C ALA A 58 6.36 5.32 6.85
N LYS A 59 5.72 6.45 6.57
CA LYS A 59 4.97 7.25 7.55
C LYS A 59 3.57 6.70 7.81
N SER A 60 2.97 6.08 6.81
CA SER A 60 1.72 5.34 6.96
C SER A 60 1.56 4.33 5.84
N TYR A 61 0.67 3.38 6.04
CA TYR A 61 0.30 2.36 5.07
C TYR A 61 -1.22 2.22 5.01
N ILE A 62 -1.78 2.15 3.81
CA ILE A 62 -3.19 1.87 3.55
C ILE A 62 -3.29 0.66 2.64
N GLY A 63 -4.18 -0.28 2.96
CA GLY A 63 -4.49 -1.43 2.10
C GLY A 63 -5.77 -2.15 2.52
N SER A 64 -6.37 -2.89 1.60
CA SER A 64 -7.56 -3.72 1.87
C SER A 64 -7.18 -5.06 2.50
N ILE A 65 -7.83 -5.43 3.62
CA ILE A 65 -7.63 -6.74 4.27
C ILE A 65 -8.40 -7.89 3.60
N ASP A 66 -9.16 -7.62 2.53
CA ASP A 66 -9.98 -8.61 1.85
C ASP A 66 -9.90 -8.43 0.33
N TYR A 67 -10.67 -9.22 -0.40
CA TYR A 67 -10.94 -9.01 -1.82
C TYR A 67 -11.82 -7.76 -2.00
N VAL A 68 -11.47 -6.95 -2.99
CA VAL A 68 -12.16 -5.71 -3.34
C VAL A 68 -12.37 -5.69 -4.85
N ASP A 69 -13.55 -5.29 -5.30
CA ASP A 69 -13.85 -5.00 -6.70
C ASP A 69 -12.97 -3.86 -7.20
N GLY A 70 -12.53 -3.97 -8.46
CA GLY A 70 -11.65 -2.96 -9.06
C GLY A 70 -12.28 -1.55 -9.05
N ASN A 71 -13.60 -1.44 -9.21
CA ASN A 71 -14.28 -0.14 -9.18
C ASN A 71 -14.38 0.41 -7.76
N ALA A 72 -14.62 -0.46 -6.76
CA ALA A 72 -14.62 -0.03 -5.35
C ALA A 72 -13.24 0.48 -4.92
N ALA A 73 -12.16 -0.24 -5.28
CA ALA A 73 -10.79 0.19 -5.03
C ALA A 73 -10.43 1.51 -5.74
N LEU A 74 -10.91 1.68 -6.99
CA LEU A 74 -10.75 2.93 -7.73
C LEU A 74 -11.51 4.09 -7.06
N MET A 75 -12.77 3.87 -6.66
CA MET A 75 -13.60 4.87 -5.98
C MET A 75 -13.01 5.29 -4.63
N PHE A 76 -12.53 4.33 -3.84
CA PHE A 76 -11.79 4.60 -2.61
C PHE A 76 -10.58 5.50 -2.88
N THR A 77 -9.77 5.15 -3.87
CA THR A 77 -8.53 5.88 -4.20
C THR A 77 -8.83 7.31 -4.66
N ILE A 78 -9.82 7.49 -5.54
CA ILE A 78 -10.24 8.82 -6.01
C ILE A 78 -10.75 9.65 -4.83
N ARG A 79 -11.61 9.09 -3.97
CA ARG A 79 -12.18 9.82 -2.83
C ARG A 79 -11.11 10.23 -1.82
N LEU A 80 -10.16 9.34 -1.53
CA LEU A 80 -9.01 9.61 -0.66
C LEU A 80 -8.21 10.81 -1.18
N PHE A 81 -7.76 10.76 -2.44
CA PHE A 81 -6.94 11.82 -3.00
C PHE A 81 -7.71 13.13 -3.20
N TYR A 82 -8.99 13.07 -3.57
CA TYR A 82 -9.83 14.26 -3.63
C TYR A 82 -9.94 14.96 -2.28
N GLY A 83 -10.10 14.20 -1.18
CA GLY A 83 -10.11 14.76 0.18
C GLY A 83 -8.80 15.47 0.56
N VAL A 84 -7.66 14.85 0.25
CA VAL A 84 -6.34 15.42 0.56
C VAL A 84 -6.05 16.65 -0.31
N ILE A 85 -6.21 16.54 -1.62
CA ILE A 85 -5.78 17.56 -2.58
C ILE A 85 -6.76 18.75 -2.59
N ASN A 86 -8.06 18.47 -2.71
CA ASN A 86 -9.03 19.53 -2.94
C ASN A 86 -9.54 20.13 -1.64
N HIS A 87 -9.60 19.36 -0.56
CA HIS A 87 -10.17 19.80 0.72
C HIS A 87 -9.11 19.99 1.82
N GLY A 88 -7.83 19.78 1.51
CA GLY A 88 -6.73 20.00 2.46
C GLY A 88 -6.76 19.09 3.69
N LYS A 89 -7.45 17.95 3.60
CA LYS A 89 -7.61 17.01 4.72
C LYS A 89 -6.30 16.31 5.01
N THR A 90 -6.15 15.91 6.28
CA THR A 90 -5.14 14.91 6.62
C THR A 90 -5.45 13.59 5.92
N LEU A 91 -4.41 12.77 5.71
CA LEU A 91 -4.59 11.47 5.07
C LEU A 91 -5.54 10.57 5.88
N GLU A 92 -5.52 10.68 7.21
CA GLU A 92 -6.42 9.93 8.10
C GLU A 92 -7.89 10.36 7.94
N GLU A 93 -8.19 11.67 7.93
CA GLU A 93 -9.54 12.17 7.70
C GLU A 93 -10.07 11.77 6.31
N ALA A 94 -9.22 11.89 5.29
CA ALA A 94 -9.58 11.48 3.93
C ALA A 94 -9.81 9.97 3.83
N PHE A 95 -9.02 9.17 4.56
CA PHE A 95 -9.20 7.72 4.66
C PHE A 95 -10.55 7.36 5.27
N GLN A 96 -10.91 7.97 6.41
CA GLN A 96 -12.18 7.69 7.09
C GLN A 96 -13.38 7.93 6.18
N GLU A 97 -13.35 8.98 5.36
CA GLU A 97 -14.42 9.22 4.39
C GLU A 97 -14.41 8.26 3.20
N ALA A 98 -13.22 7.92 2.70
CA ALA A 98 -13.09 7.00 1.57
C ALA A 98 -13.53 5.57 1.95
N SER A 99 -13.30 5.14 3.20
CA SER A 99 -13.69 3.82 3.68
C SER A 99 -15.19 3.66 3.98
N LEU A 100 -15.97 4.75 3.91
CA LEU A 100 -17.39 4.76 4.25
C LEU A 100 -18.30 4.85 3.00
N ILE A 101 -17.77 4.60 1.81
CA ILE A 101 -18.56 4.62 0.57
C ILE A 101 -19.54 3.44 0.54
N ASP A 102 -19.06 2.24 0.84
CA ASP A 102 -19.80 0.98 0.81
C ASP A 102 -19.08 -0.11 1.62
N GLU A 103 -19.62 -1.34 1.60
CA GLU A 103 -19.06 -2.50 2.31
C GLU A 103 -17.67 -2.90 1.81
N GLU A 104 -17.40 -2.72 0.52
CA GLU A 104 -16.12 -3.09 -0.08
C GLU A 104 -15.01 -2.11 0.29
N THR A 105 -15.28 -0.82 0.23
CA THR A 105 -14.33 0.22 0.66
C THR A 105 -14.08 0.19 2.18
N HIS A 106 -15.01 -0.35 2.96
CA HIS A 106 -14.83 -0.57 4.40
C HIS A 106 -13.79 -1.67 4.73
N THR A 107 -13.33 -2.44 3.74
CA THR A 107 -12.23 -3.42 3.91
C THR A 107 -10.86 -2.76 4.03
N PHE A 108 -10.72 -1.49 3.66
CA PHE A 108 -9.45 -0.78 3.78
C PHE A 108 -9.08 -0.54 5.25
N ARG A 109 -7.79 -0.60 5.54
CA ARG A 109 -7.20 -0.32 6.85
C ARG A 109 -6.10 0.72 6.70
N PHE A 110 -5.98 1.55 7.74
CA PHE A 110 -4.95 2.57 7.86
C PHE A 110 -4.01 2.17 9.01
N TYR A 111 -2.71 2.17 8.74
CA TYR A 111 -1.66 1.87 9.71
C TYR A 111 -0.69 3.06 9.78
N ASN A 112 -0.33 3.48 10.98
CA ASN A 112 0.64 4.54 11.28
C ASN A 112 1.56 4.16 12.44
#